data_AF-A0A0E3H0S8-F1
#
_entry.id   AF-A0A0E3H0S8-F1
#
_cell.length_a   1.000
_cell.length_b   1.000
_cell.length_c   1.000
_cell.angle_alpha   90.00
_cell.angle_beta   90.00
_cell.angle_gamma   90.00
#
_symmetry.space_group_name_H-M   'P 1'
#
loop_
_entity.id
_entity.type
_entity.pdbx_description
1 polymer ?
#
loop_
_entity_poly.entity_id
_entity_poly.type
_entity_poly.pdbx_seq_one_letter_code
_entity_poly.pdbx_strand_id
1 'polypeptide(L)' 'MHDKFMVFDRRAVLTGSFNFSASADSRNAENVVLISGAPAVTEAYVNEFSRLWGEGKDVAPRY' A
#
# COMPACT_ATOMS: atom_id res chain seq x y z
N MET A 1 11.12 -5.59 1.94
CA MET A 1 9.84 -4.96 1.56
C MET A 1 8.74 -5.99 1.78
N HIS A 2 7.89 -5.79 2.79
CA HIS A 2 6.74 -6.68 3.11
C HIS A 2 5.45 -5.88 3.32
N ASP A 3 5.49 -4.57 3.08
CA ASP A 3 4.39 -3.65 3.27
C ASP A 3 3.30 -3.93 2.23
N LYS A 4 2.04 -3.95 2.69
CA LYS A 4 0.86 -4.02 1.83
C LYS A 4 -0.05 -2.86 2.17
N PHE A 5 0.10 -1.76 1.46
CA PHE A 5 -0.75 -0.60 1.63
C PHE A 5 -1.00 0.11 0.31
N MET A 6 -2.04 0.94 0.30
CA MET A 6 -2.36 1.85 -0.80
C MET A 6 -2.76 3.20 -0.22
N VAL A 7 -2.26 4.28 -0.81
CA VAL A 7 -2.65 5.65 -0.46
C VAL A 7 -3.57 6.18 -1.56
N PHE A 8 -4.78 6.62 -1.18
CA PHE A 8 -5.77 7.17 -2.11
C PHE A 8 -5.82 8.68 -1.97
N ASP A 9 -5.46 9.40 -3.03
CA ASP A 9 -5.56 10.86 -3.17
C ASP A 9 -5.02 11.68 -1.98
N ARG A 10 -4.05 11.11 -1.23
CA ARG A 10 -3.56 11.66 0.06
C ARG A 10 -4.69 11.95 1.07
N ARG A 11 -5.80 11.20 1.02
CA ARG A 11 -6.97 11.37 1.89
C ARG A 11 -7.34 10.11 2.68
N ALA A 12 -6.92 8.94 2.19
CA ALA A 12 -7.16 7.67 2.85
C ALA A 12 -6.01 6.70 2.62
N VAL A 13 -5.88 5.74 3.53
CA VAL A 13 -4.91 4.64 3.46
C VAL A 13 -5.64 3.33 3.63
N LEU A 14 -5.35 2.36 2.77
CA LEU A 14 -5.72 0.97 2.96
C LEU A 14 -4.47 0.19 3.37
N THR A 15 -4.57 -0.63 4.41
CA THR A 15 -3.45 -1.46 4.91
C THR A 15 -3.99 -2.74 5.56
N GLY A 16 -3.13 -3.74 5.74
CA GLY A 16 -3.50 -5.00 6.39
C GLY A 16 -2.57 -6.16 6.03
N SER A 17 -3.06 -7.37 6.19
CA SER A 17 -2.33 -8.58 5.79
C SER A 17 -2.42 -8.87 4.29
N PHE A 18 -3.46 -8.34 3.63
CA PHE A 18 -3.83 -8.62 2.26
C PHE A 18 -2.69 -8.31 1.26
N ASN A 19 -2.14 -9.35 0.63
CA ASN A 19 -1.28 -9.18 -0.54
C ASN A 19 -2.12 -8.92 -1.79
N PHE A 20 -1.65 -8.10 -2.73
CA PHE A 20 -2.35 -7.87 -4.01
C PHE A 20 -2.18 -9.07 -4.96
N SER A 21 -2.79 -10.20 -4.61
CA SER A 21 -2.71 -11.47 -5.35
C SER A 21 -4.03 -12.24 -5.32
N ALA A 22 -4.21 -13.15 -6.28
CA ALA A 22 -5.42 -13.96 -6.36
C ALA A 22 -5.63 -14.87 -5.14
N SER A 23 -4.56 -15.33 -4.47
CA SER A 23 -4.69 -16.17 -3.28
C SER A 23 -5.19 -15.40 -2.06
N ALA A 24 -4.75 -14.15 -1.89
CA ALA A 24 -5.24 -13.27 -0.83
C ALA A 24 -6.72 -12.92 -1.02
N ASP A 25 -7.15 -12.74 -2.27
CA ASP A 25 -8.54 -12.46 -2.64
C ASP A 25 -9.48 -13.66 -2.45
N SER A 26 -9.06 -14.86 -2.87
CA SER A 26 -9.97 -16.00 -3.02
C SER A 26 -9.78 -17.17 -2.04
N ARG A 27 -8.67 -17.22 -1.28
CA ARG A 27 -8.35 -18.39 -0.46
C ARG A 27 -7.92 -18.08 0.96
N ASN A 28 -7.05 -17.09 1.15
CA ASN A 28 -6.49 -16.80 2.46
C ASN A 28 -7.48 -16.02 3.32
N ALA A 29 -7.43 -16.26 4.63
CA ALA A 29 -8.05 -15.35 5.58
C ALA A 29 -7.16 -14.12 5.73
N GLU A 30 -7.60 -13.01 5.13
CA GLU A 30 -6.87 -11.74 5.15
C GLU A 30 -7.70 -10.67 5.85
N ASN A 31 -7.02 -9.65 6.39
CA ASN A 31 -7.66 -8.44 6.89
C ASN A 31 -7.24 -7.22 6.06
N VAL A 32 -8.20 -6.29 5.92
CA VAL A 32 -8.00 -4.99 5.28
C VAL A 32 -8.67 -3.93 6.14
N VAL A 33 -7.96 -2.83 6.38
CA VAL A 33 -8.48 -1.67 7.11
C VAL A 33 -8.35 -0.44 6.21
N LEU A 34 -9.45 0.29 6.05
CA LEU A 34 -9.46 1.61 5.44
C LEU A 34 -9.43 2.67 6.53
N ILE A 35 -8.41 3.52 6.51
CA ILE A 35 -8.25 4.67 7.40
C ILE A 35 -8.52 5.93 6.57
N SER A 36 -9.59 6.65 6.91
CA SER A 36 -9.99 7.90 6.26
C SER A 36 -10.24 8.99 7.30
N GLY A 37 -10.02 10.25 6.92
CA GLY A 37 -10.24 11.38 7.83
C GLY A 37 -9.17 11.53 8.92
N ALA A 38 -8.01 10.89 8.74
CA ALA A 38 -6.86 10.97 9.64
C ALA A 38 -5.62 11.50 8.91
N PRO A 39 -5.51 12.82 8.69
CA PRO A 39 -4.45 13.41 7.85
C PRO A 39 -3.04 13.05 8.29
N ALA A 40 -2.78 13.02 9.61
CA ALA A 40 -1.47 12.66 10.15
C ALA A 40 -1.06 11.22 9.79
N VAL A 41 -2.00 10.28 9.82
CA VAL A 41 -1.75 8.89 9.42
C VAL A 41 -1.52 8.81 7.91
N THR A 42 -2.37 9.48 7.12
CA THR A 42 -2.21 9.48 5.67
C THR A 42 -0.87 10.05 5.23
N GLU A 43 -0.44 11.18 5.80
CA GLU A 43 0.85 11.79 5.49
C GLU A 43 2.04 10.91 5.91
N ALA A 44 1.93 10.17 7.02
CA ALA A 44 2.97 9.21 7.40
C ALA A 44 3.16 8.10 6.34
N TYR A 45 2.06 7.56 5.79
CA TYR A 45 2.13 6.56 4.71
C TYR A 45 2.59 7.16 3.37
N VAL A 46 2.24 8.42 3.06
CA VAL A 46 2.75 9.15 1.89
C VAL A 46 4.28 9.28 1.97
N ASN A 47 4.80 9.64 3.13
CA ASN A 47 6.24 9.79 3.35
C ASN A 47 6.96 8.44 3.20
N GLU A 48 6.41 7.38 3.77
CA GLU A 48 6.98 6.03 3.64
C GLU A 48 6.97 5.54 2.19
N PHE A 49 5.87 5.76 1.45
CA PHE A 49 5.83 5.48 0.02
C PHE A 49 6.91 6.27 -0.74
N SER A 50 7.05 7.56 -0.45
CA SER A 50 8.04 8.42 -1.11
C SER A 50 9.48 7.96 -0.83
N ARG A 51 9.78 7.51 0.40
CA ARG A 51 11.06 6.93 0.78
C ARG A 51 11.33 5.64 -0.02
N LEU A 52 10.38 4.70 -0.01
CA LEU A 52 10.49 3.43 -0.74
C LEU A 52 10.63 3.65 -2.26
N TRP A 53 9.91 4.62 -2.81
CA TRP A 53 9.99 4.97 -4.23
C TRP A 53 11.36 5.52 -4.60
N GLY A 54 11.95 6.38 -3.78
CA GLY A 54 13.31 6.90 -3.98
C GLY A 54 14.41 5.84 -3.89
N GLU A 55 14.15 4.74 -3.16
CA GLU A 55 15.03 3.55 -3.11
C GLU A 55 14.76 2.55 -4.25
N GLY A 56 13.64 2.73 -4.96
CA GLY A 56 13.21 1.90 -6.07
C GLY A 56 14.12 2.04 -7.30
N LYS A 57 13.98 1.08 -8.21
CA LYS A 57 14.63 1.13 -9.53
C LYS A 57 13.56 1.04 -10.60
N ASP A 58 13.71 1.85 -11.64
CA ASP A 58 12.84 1.77 -12.80
C ASP A 58 12.91 0.38 -13.41
N VAL A 59 11.74 -0.20 -13.63
CA VAL A 59 11.61 -1.48 -14.32
C VAL A 59 11.35 -1.15 -15.80
N ALA A 60 12.34 -1.43 -16.64
CA ALA A 60 12.15 -1.34 -18.08
C ALA A 60 11.01 -2.28 -18.51
N PRO A 61 10.11 -1.85 -19.39
CA PRO A 61 9.04 -2.72 -19.86
C PRO A 61 9.62 -3.97 -20.50
N ARG A 62 9.04 -5.12 -20.15
CA ARG A 62 9.33 -6.41 -20.78
C ARG A 62 8.09 -6.81 -21.58
N TYR A 63 7.90 -6.13 -22.70
CA TYR A 63 6.96 -6.53 -23.74
C TYR A 63 7.68 -6.60 -25.07
#